data_AF-A0A1V0EFH8-F1
#
_entry.id   AF-A0A1V0EFH8-F1
#
_cell.length_a   1.000
_cell.length_b   1.000
_cell.length_c   1.000
_cell.angle_alpha   90.00
_cell.angle_beta   90.00
_cell.angle_gamma   90.00
#
_symmetry.space_group_name_H-M   'P 1'
#
loop_
_entity.id
_entity.type
_entity.pdbx_description
1 polymer ?
#
loop_
_entity_poly.entity_id
_entity_poly.type
_entity_poly.pdbx_seq_one_letter_code
_entity_poly.pdbx_strand_id
1 'polypeptide(L)'
;MFVNGRPLPDVVRTRIVELAHQGVRPCDISRQLRVSHGCVSKILGRYYETGSIRPGVIGGSKPKVATPNVVGAIQTFKNENPTMFAWEIRDRLLSDGICSQENVPSVSSINRIVRNNTSDIRGSPTENLEN
;
A
#
# COMPACT_ATOMS: atom_id res chain seq x y z
N MET A 1 -14.61 -9.45 -20.77
CA MET A 1 -13.74 -10.62 -20.50
C MET A 1 -13.37 -10.61 -19.02
N PHE A 2 -13.49 -11.73 -18.31
CA PHE A 2 -13.15 -11.87 -16.89
C PHE A 2 -11.87 -12.72 -16.75
N VAL A 3 -11.01 -12.39 -15.78
CA VAL A 3 -9.76 -13.10 -15.50
C VAL A 3 -9.71 -13.47 -14.02
N ASN A 4 -9.56 -14.77 -13.72
CA ASN A 4 -9.46 -15.27 -12.35
C ASN A 4 -8.30 -14.62 -11.58
N GLY A 5 -8.54 -14.23 -10.33
CA GLY A 5 -7.54 -13.60 -9.46
C GLY A 5 -7.19 -12.16 -9.80
N ARG A 6 -7.82 -11.56 -10.82
CA ARG A 6 -7.63 -10.14 -11.18
C ARG A 6 -8.91 -9.34 -10.90
N PRO A 7 -8.78 -8.07 -10.51
CA PRO A 7 -9.95 -7.19 -10.37
C PRO A 7 -10.63 -6.97 -11.73
N LEU A 8 -11.93 -6.65 -11.71
CA LEU A 8 -12.63 -6.22 -12.92
C LEU A 8 -11.93 -4.99 -13.51
N PRO A 9 -11.87 -4.85 -14.85
CA PRO A 9 -11.34 -3.67 -15.50
C PRO A 9 -12.04 -2.39 -15.01
N ASP A 10 -11.29 -1.31 -14.84
CA ASP A 10 -11.81 -0.05 -14.27
C ASP A 10 -13.00 0.49 -15.08
N VAL A 11 -12.98 0.37 -16.41
CA VAL A 11 -14.12 0.74 -17.27
C VAL A 11 -15.43 0.06 -16.86
N VAL A 12 -15.38 -1.22 -16.47
CA VAL A 12 -16.57 -1.96 -16.02
C VAL A 12 -16.99 -1.50 -14.63
N ARG A 13 -16.02 -1.22 -13.75
CA ARG A 13 -16.27 -0.74 -12.38
C ARG A 13 -16.92 0.64 -12.40
N THR A 14 -16.44 1.56 -13.24
CA THR A 14 -17.06 2.87 -13.49
C THR A 14 -18.48 2.69 -14.00
N ARG A 15 -18.69 1.81 -15.00
CA ARG A 15 -20.02 1.59 -15.57
C ARG A 15 -21.03 1.05 -14.55
N ILE A 16 -20.60 0.21 -13.61
CA ILE A 16 -21.44 -0.26 -12.50
C ILE A 16 -21.95 0.92 -11.66
N VAL A 17 -21.07 1.86 -11.31
CA VAL A 17 -21.42 3.03 -10.49
C VAL A 17 -22.31 4.00 -11.27
N GLU A 18 -22.01 4.26 -12.54
CA GLU A 18 -22.84 5.11 -13.40
C GLU A 18 -24.28 4.62 -13.49
N LEU A 19 -24.49 3.32 -13.75
CA LEU A 19 -25.83 2.74 -13.84
C LEU A 19 -26.57 2.81 -12.50
N ALA A 20 -25.87 2.64 -11.38
CA ALA A 20 -26.47 2.79 -10.06
C ALA A 20 -26.89 4.25 -9.78
N HIS A 21 -26.08 5.24 -10.18
CA HIS A 21 -26.45 6.66 -10.10
C HIS A 21 -27.66 7.02 -10.99
N GLN A 22 -27.83 6.32 -12.10
CA GLN A 22 -29.03 6.43 -12.95
C GLN A 22 -30.27 5.72 -12.37
N GLY A 23 -30.17 5.16 -11.16
CA GLY A 23 -31.27 4.46 -10.49
C GLY A 23 -31.52 3.04 -10.97
N VAL A 24 -30.62 2.46 -11.76
CA VAL A 24 -30.74 1.07 -12.22
C VAL A 24 -30.47 0.12 -11.04
N ARG A 25 -31.36 -0.86 -10.85
CA ARG A 25 -31.25 -1.81 -9.74
C ARG A 25 -30.01 -2.69 -9.90
N PRO A 26 -29.29 -3.05 -8.82
CA PRO A 26 -28.08 -3.88 -8.89
C PRO A 26 -28.26 -5.21 -9.64
N CYS A 27 -29.43 -5.83 -9.56
CA CYS A 27 -29.75 -7.06 -10.29
C CYS A 27 -29.82 -6.84 -11.81
N ASP A 28 -30.31 -5.69 -12.26
CA ASP A 28 -30.36 -5.31 -13.66
C ASP A 28 -28.96 -4.94 -14.18
N ILE A 29 -28.15 -4.22 -13.38
CA ILE A 29 -26.74 -3.94 -13.68
C ILE A 29 -25.96 -5.24 -13.92
N SER A 30 -26.13 -6.22 -13.03
CA SER A 30 -25.49 -7.54 -13.11
C SER A 30 -25.80 -8.24 -14.44
N ARG A 31 -27.07 -8.24 -14.85
CA ARG A 31 -27.51 -8.83 -16.14
C ARG A 31 -26.95 -8.07 -17.34
N GLN A 32 -27.02 -6.74 -17.34
CA GLN A 32 -26.57 -5.90 -18.47
C GLN A 32 -25.07 -6.03 -18.70
N LEU A 33 -24.26 -5.94 -17.63
CA LEU A 33 -22.81 -5.97 -17.72
C LEU A 33 -22.22 -7.38 -17.71
N ARG A 34 -23.06 -8.41 -17.56
CA ARG A 34 -22.66 -9.82 -17.42
C ARG A 34 -21.62 -10.01 -16.30
N VAL A 35 -21.83 -9.34 -15.19
CA VAL A 35 -21.01 -9.41 -13.97
C VAL A 35 -21.82 -10.08 -12.88
N SER A 36 -21.19 -10.90 -12.02
CA SER A 36 -21.90 -11.56 -10.94
C SER A 36 -22.52 -10.56 -9.96
N HIS A 37 -23.72 -10.87 -9.46
CA HIS A 37 -24.45 -10.00 -8.52
C HIS A 37 -23.61 -9.63 -7.29
N GLY A 38 -22.88 -10.61 -6.72
CA GLY A 38 -21.99 -10.39 -5.59
C GLY A 38 -20.83 -9.42 -5.90
N CYS A 39 -20.33 -9.39 -7.15
CA CYS A 39 -19.31 -8.44 -7.54
C CYS A 39 -19.87 -7.01 -7.67
N VAL A 40 -21.07 -6.85 -8.26
CA VAL A 40 -21.78 -5.57 -8.32
C VAL A 40 -22.04 -5.02 -6.91
N SER A 41 -22.59 -5.86 -6.02
CA SER A 41 -22.86 -5.50 -4.63
C SER A 41 -21.59 -5.05 -3.90
N LYS A 42 -20.48 -5.78 -4.05
CA LYS A 42 -19.20 -5.44 -3.41
C LYS A 42 -18.60 -4.14 -3.93
N ILE A 43 -18.73 -3.85 -5.23
CA ILE A 43 -18.22 -2.60 -5.82
C ILE A 43 -19.05 -1.42 -5.32
N LEU A 44 -20.38 -1.51 -5.38
CA LEU A 44 -21.27 -0.44 -4.94
C LEU A 44 -21.12 -0.17 -3.43
N GLY A 45 -21.06 -1.22 -2.60
CA GLY A 45 -20.84 -1.06 -1.15
C GLY A 45 -19.55 -0.28 -0.85
N ARG A 46 -18.42 -0.71 -1.43
CA ARG A 46 -17.14 0.02 -1.26
C ARG A 46 -17.20 1.44 -1.81
N TYR A 47 -17.87 1.66 -2.94
CA TYR A 47 -18.01 2.98 -3.54
C TYR A 47 -18.80 3.93 -2.63
N TYR A 48 -19.91 3.47 -2.04
CA TYR A 48 -20.67 4.31 -1.09
C TYR A 48 -19.92 4.56 0.22
N GLU A 49 -19.08 3.63 0.66
CA GLU A 49 -18.25 3.82 1.85
C GLU A 49 -17.04 4.74 1.63
N THR A 50 -16.41 4.70 0.45
CA THR A 50 -15.09 5.31 0.24
C THR A 50 -15.02 6.31 -0.92
N GLY A 51 -16.04 6.37 -1.78
CA GLY A 51 -16.02 7.11 -3.04
C GLY A 51 -15.09 6.53 -4.12
N SER A 52 -14.33 5.47 -3.83
CA SER A 52 -13.32 4.96 -4.74
C SER A 52 -13.83 3.78 -5.58
N ILE A 53 -13.72 3.92 -6.90
CA ILE A 53 -13.91 2.81 -7.82
C ILE A 53 -12.69 1.90 -7.90
N ARG A 54 -11.52 2.29 -7.40
CA ARG A 54 -10.29 1.50 -7.59
C ARG A 54 -10.35 0.22 -6.75
N PRO A 55 -9.87 -0.93 -7.27
CA PRO A 55 -9.75 -2.12 -6.45
C PRO A 55 -8.78 -1.86 -5.29
N GLY A 56 -8.98 -2.59 -4.18
CA GLY A 56 -8.00 -2.57 -3.09
C GLY A 56 -6.64 -3.08 -3.54
N VAL A 57 -5.59 -2.76 -2.78
CA VAL A 57 -4.25 -3.33 -3.01
C VAL A 57 -4.33 -4.84 -2.83
N ILE A 58 -3.92 -5.58 -3.86
CA ILE A 58 -3.87 -7.05 -3.85
C ILE A 58 -2.41 -7.47 -3.75
N GLY A 59 -2.12 -8.36 -2.81
CA GLY A 59 -0.77 -8.87 -2.57
C GLY A 59 0.01 -8.02 -1.56
N GLY A 60 1.32 -8.29 -1.49
CA GLY A 60 2.21 -7.77 -0.46
C GLY A 60 2.20 -8.61 0.82
N SER A 61 3.24 -8.46 1.62
CA SER A 61 3.37 -9.08 2.94
C SER A 61 3.57 -8.01 4.00
N LYS A 62 3.03 -8.25 5.20
CA LYS A 62 3.33 -7.39 6.34
C LYS A 62 4.82 -7.50 6.67
N PRO A 63 5.54 -6.39 6.93
CA PRO A 63 6.95 -6.44 7.30
C PRO A 63 7.16 -7.27 8.57
N LYS A 64 7.99 -8.32 8.50
CA LYS A 64 8.30 -9.18 9.66
C LYS A 64 9.38 -8.60 10.56
N VAL A 65 10.41 -7.99 9.97
CA VAL A 65 11.61 -7.50 10.67
C VAL A 65 11.80 -5.98 10.54
N ALA A 66 11.27 -5.38 9.47
CA ALA A 66 11.26 -3.93 9.26
C ALA A 66 10.00 -3.32 9.87
N THR A 67 9.80 -3.55 11.17
CA THR A 67 8.69 -2.93 11.90
C THR A 67 8.92 -1.41 11.99
N PRO A 68 7.87 -0.59 12.16
CA PRO A 68 8.01 0.86 12.24
C PRO A 68 9.03 1.33 13.29
N ASN A 69 9.07 0.64 14.45
CA ASN A 69 10.03 0.93 15.51
C ASN A 69 11.48 0.70 15.06
N VAL A 70 11.76 -0.44 14.41
CA VAL A 70 13.10 -0.78 13.91
C VAL A 70 13.52 0.17 12.80
N VAL A 71 12.61 0.51 11.89
CA VAL A 71 12.88 1.47 10.81
C VAL A 71 13.22 2.84 11.40
N GLY A 72 12.43 3.33 12.37
CA GLY A 72 12.69 4.60 13.04
C GLY A 72 14.05 4.61 13.74
N ALA A 73 14.41 3.55 14.45
CA ALA A 73 15.72 3.43 15.09
C ALA A 73 16.88 3.46 14.09
N ILE A 74 16.78 2.73 12.97
CA ILE A 74 17.78 2.75 11.90
C ILE A 74 17.96 4.17 11.35
N GLN A 75 16.85 4.89 11.15
CA GLN A 75 16.88 6.27 10.66
C GLN A 75 17.55 7.20 11.67
N THR A 76 17.20 7.09 12.96
CA THR A 76 17.82 7.88 14.04
C THR A 76 19.32 7.65 14.08
N PHE A 77 19.77 6.39 14.11
CA PHE A 77 21.21 6.07 14.16
C PHE A 77 21.97 6.62 12.95
N LYS A 78 21.36 6.56 11.75
CA LYS A 78 21.99 7.08 10.53
C LYS A 78 21.99 8.60 10.45
N ASN A 79 20.99 9.26 11.06
CA ASN A 79 20.93 10.72 11.16
C ASN A 79 21.93 11.25 12.18
N GLU A 80 22.07 10.59 13.33
CA GLU A 80 23.06 10.92 14.36
C GLU A 80 24.50 10.72 13.85
N ASN A 81 24.73 9.63 13.12
CA ASN A 81 26.02 9.32 12.54
C ASN A 81 25.91 8.84 11.08
N PRO A 82 26.03 9.76 10.10
CA PRO A 82 25.94 9.42 8.69
C PRO A 82 27.02 8.47 8.18
N THR A 83 28.15 8.33 8.87
CA THR A 83 29.21 7.38 8.47
C THR A 83 29.01 5.98 9.03
N MET A 84 28.06 5.79 9.98
CA MET A 84 27.78 4.50 10.59
C MET A 84 27.39 3.45 9.54
N PHE A 85 28.09 2.33 9.53
CA PHE A 85 27.86 1.22 8.63
C PHE A 85 26.64 0.39 9.04
N ALA A 86 26.03 -0.30 8.07
CA ALA A 86 24.83 -1.09 8.31
C ALA A 86 25.05 -2.28 9.29
N TRP A 87 26.28 -2.80 9.39
CA TRP A 87 26.59 -3.82 10.40
C TRP A 87 26.68 -3.21 11.81
N GLU A 88 27.21 -1.99 11.95
CA GLU A 88 27.23 -1.27 13.24
C GLU A 88 25.81 -0.94 13.71
N ILE A 89 24.95 -0.52 12.77
CA ILE A 89 23.51 -0.32 13.05
C ILE A 89 22.88 -1.62 13.55
N ARG A 90 23.20 -2.76 12.92
CA ARG A 90 22.68 -4.07 13.35
C ARG A 90 23.08 -4.40 14.78
N ASP A 91 24.35 -4.19 15.12
CA ASP A 91 24.88 -4.49 16.45
C ASP A 91 24.27 -3.54 17.49
N ARG A 92 24.08 -2.26 17.14
CA ARG A 92 23.42 -1.28 18.01
C ARG A 92 21.94 -1.62 18.24
N LEU A 93 21.21 -2.08 17.23
CA LEU A 93 19.82 -2.54 17.38
C LEU A 93 19.69 -3.70 18.40
N LEU A 94 20.69 -4.58 18.47
CA LEU A 94 20.73 -5.68 19.43
C LEU A 94 21.15 -5.19 20.82
N SER A 95 22.21 -4.37 20.89
CA SER A 95 22.71 -3.76 22.13
C SER A 95 21.64 -2.95 22.86
N ASP A 96 20.90 -2.12 22.13
CA ASP A 96 19.88 -1.23 22.68
C ASP A 96 18.54 -1.96 22.94
N GLY A 97 18.49 -3.29 22.71
CA GLY A 97 17.31 -4.13 22.96
C GLY A 97 16.14 -3.87 22.03
N ILE A 98 16.34 -3.14 20.93
CA ILE A 98 15.31 -2.82 19.94
C ILE A 98 14.95 -4.07 19.12
N CYS A 99 15.95 -4.90 18.85
CA CYS A 99 15.81 -6.19 18.18
C CYS A 99 16.35 -7.33 19.04
N SER A 100 15.80 -8.53 18.83
CA SER A 100 16.37 -9.81 19.26
C SER A 100 17.13 -10.46 18.09
N GLN A 101 17.89 -11.51 18.37
CA GLN A 101 18.64 -12.26 17.36
C GLN A 101 17.75 -12.83 16.24
N GLU A 102 16.48 -13.08 16.52
CA GLU A 102 15.51 -13.64 15.57
C GLU A 102 14.84 -12.59 14.67
N ASN A 103 14.69 -11.36 15.18
CA ASN A 103 13.95 -10.30 14.48
C ASN A 103 14.84 -9.20 13.90
N VAL A 104 16.15 -9.22 14.22
CA VAL A 104 17.10 -8.23 13.72
C VAL A 104 17.19 -8.29 12.18
N PRO A 105 17.07 -7.15 11.48
CA PRO A 105 17.19 -7.14 10.02
C PRO A 105 18.61 -7.48 9.57
N SER A 106 18.73 -8.14 8.43
CA SER A 106 20.03 -8.36 7.78
C SER A 106 20.70 -7.03 7.39
N VAL A 107 22.02 -7.02 7.24
CA VAL A 107 22.79 -5.86 6.74
C VAL A 107 22.24 -5.34 5.40
N SER A 108 21.82 -6.24 4.52
CA SER A 108 21.19 -5.87 3.23
C SER A 108 19.83 -5.20 3.43
N SER A 109 19.01 -5.70 4.35
CA SER A 109 17.71 -5.10 4.72
C SER A 109 17.90 -3.69 5.31
N ILE A 110 18.88 -3.50 6.19
CA ILE A 110 19.21 -2.19 6.77
C ILE A 110 19.61 -1.21 5.66
N ASN A 111 20.48 -1.62 4.74
CA ASN A 111 20.87 -0.79 3.60
C ASN A 111 19.69 -0.44 2.66
N ARG A 112 18.68 -1.31 2.55
CA ARG A 112 17.44 -0.98 1.82
C ARG A 112 16.64 0.08 2.57
N ILE A 113 16.47 -0.06 3.88
CA ILE A 113 15.75 0.91 4.73
C ILE A 113 16.41 2.28 4.67
N VAL A 114 17.74 2.35 4.81
CA VAL A 114 18.51 3.60 4.73
C VAL A 114 18.32 4.31 3.39
N ARG A 115 18.34 3.58 2.27
CA ARG A 115 18.14 4.16 0.93
C ARG A 115 16.70 4.59 0.65
N ASN A 116 15.72 3.86 1.16
CA ASN A 116 14.31 4.16 0.93
C ASN A 116 13.85 5.43 1.66
N ASN A 117 14.55 5.86 2.71
CA ASN A 117 14.27 7.13 3.39
C ASN A 117 14.56 8.36 2.49
N THR A 118 15.43 8.21 1.48
CA THR A 118 15.74 9.31 0.54
C THR A 118 14.63 9.51 -0.50
N SER A 119 13.79 8.50 -0.74
CA SER A 119 12.70 8.56 -1.74
C SER A 119 11.45 9.27 -1.25
N ASP A 120 11.13 9.23 0.05
CA ASP A 120 9.94 9.91 0.60
C ASP A 120 10.12 11.43 0.66
N ILE A 121 11.36 11.94 0.67
CA ILE A 121 11.66 13.39 0.65
C ILE A 121 11.50 13.99 -0.76
N ARG A 122 11.52 13.18 -1.83
CA ARG A 122 11.45 13.67 -3.23
C ARG A 122 10.09 13.43 -3.90
N GLY A 123 9.07 13.00 -3.16
CA GLY A 123 7.79 12.52 -3.69
C GLY A 123 6.58 13.45 -3.57
N SER A 124 6.75 14.72 -3.16
CA SER A 124 5.66 15.71 -3.19
C SER A 124 5.99 16.85 -4.14
N PRO A 125 5.56 16.80 -5.42
CA PRO A 125 5.36 18.02 -6.18
C PRO A 125 4.13 18.73 -5.60
N THR A 126 4.37 19.75 -4.78
CA THR A 126 3.44 20.87 -4.66
C THR A 126 3.50 21.66 -5.97
N GLU A 127 2.60 21.36 -6.90
CA GLU A 127 2.15 22.31 -7.94
C GLU A 127 0.70 22.65 -7.58
N ASN A 128 0.47 23.70 -6.79
CA ASN A 128 0.16 25.07 -7.24
C ASN A 128 -0.91 25.14 -8.34
N LEU A 129 -2.10 25.55 -7.90
CA LEU A 129 -2.94 26.62 -8.44
C LEU A 129 -2.61 27.10 -9.86
N GLU A 130 -3.54 26.90 -10.80
CA GLU A 130 -4.01 27.95 -11.74
C GLU A 130 -5.21 27.45 -12.57
N ASN A 131 -6.26 28.28 -12.54
CA ASN A 131 -7.50 28.35 -13.36
C ASN A 131 -8.60 27.29 -13.17
#